data_AF-A0AAQ5Z5Z7-F1
#
_entry.id   AF-A0AAQ5Z5Z7-F1
#
_cell.length_a   1.000
_cell.length_b   1.000
_cell.length_c   1.000
_cell.angle_alpha   90.00
_cell.angle_beta   90.00
_cell.angle_gamma   90.00
#
_symmetry.space_group_name_H-M   'P 1'
#
loop_
_entity.id
_entity.type
_entity.pdbx_description
1 polymer ?
#
loop_
_entity_poly.entity_id
_entity_poly.type
_entity_poly.pdbx_seq_one_letter_code
_entity_poly.pdbx_strand_id
1 'polypeptide(L)'
;MKPLYDRYRLVKQILCRASTIPVIEEEDGSEDDGDSKTQFTVTVRPDLSVLGFLDHMEEEVDGFISPVDELSPSKNTTDMRLSNLHSATTRELLEQLQETREDKKRIRKNLKEFEEQFFRQNGRNVQKEDRSPLAVEYNEYKHIKAKLRLLEVLISKRDSTKFI
;
A
#
# COMPACT_ATOMS: atom_id res chain seq x y z
N MET A 1 -28.85 -11.38 -6.20
CA MET A 1 -28.37 -11.34 -4.81
C MET A 1 -27.40 -10.17 -4.65
N LYS A 2 -27.53 -9.32 -3.61
CA LYS A 2 -26.52 -8.27 -3.34
C LYS A 2 -25.31 -8.93 -2.63
N PRO A 3 -24.07 -8.77 -3.12
CA PRO A 3 -22.90 -9.43 -2.55
C PRO A 3 -22.68 -9.02 -1.09
N LEU A 4 -22.07 -9.92 -0.30
CA LEU A 4 -21.77 -9.75 1.13
C LEU A 4 -21.13 -8.40 1.47
N TYR A 5 -20.28 -7.90 0.58
CA TYR A 5 -19.58 -6.64 0.74
C TYR A 5 -20.51 -5.41 0.73
N ASP A 6 -21.59 -5.44 -0.07
CA ASP A 6 -22.57 -4.35 -0.10
C ASP A 6 -23.39 -4.30 1.19
N ARG A 7 -23.69 -5.46 1.79
CA ARG A 7 -24.36 -5.54 3.08
C ARG A 7 -23.46 -5.01 4.20
N TYR A 8 -22.19 -5.41 4.21
CA TYR A 8 -21.21 -4.91 5.17
C TYR A 8 -21.03 -3.40 5.05
N ARG A 9 -20.90 -2.86 3.82
CA ARG A 9 -20.77 -1.42 3.58
C ARG A 9 -21.99 -0.64 4.10
N LEU A 10 -23.18 -1.15 3.87
CA LEU A 10 -24.42 -0.54 4.35
C LEU A 10 -24.47 -0.53 5.89
N VAL A 11 -24.13 -1.64 6.54
CA VAL A 11 -24.06 -1.73 8.01
C VAL A 11 -23.03 -0.75 8.57
N LYS A 12 -21.84 -0.64 7.96
CA LYS A 12 -20.84 0.34 8.37
C LYS A 12 -21.34 1.78 8.23
N GLN A 13 -22.02 2.10 7.13
CA GLN A 13 -22.56 3.44 6.90
C GLN A 13 -23.66 3.81 7.91
N ILE A 14 -24.51 2.85 8.28
CA ILE A 14 -25.55 3.03 9.30
C ILE A 14 -24.91 3.23 10.68
N LEU A 15 -23.95 2.39 11.07
CA LEU A 15 -23.28 2.49 12.37
C LEU A 15 -22.57 3.85 12.54
N CYS A 16 -21.89 4.33 11.50
CA CYS A 16 -21.24 5.64 11.52
C CYS A 16 -22.23 6.83 11.59
N ARG A 17 -23.47 6.67 11.10
CA ARG A 17 -24.51 7.71 11.21
C ARG A 17 -25.32 7.63 12.51
N ALA A 18 -25.44 6.45 13.10
CA ALA A 18 -26.16 6.25 14.35
C ALA A 18 -25.39 6.78 15.58
N SER A 19 -24.09 7.08 15.46
CA SER A 19 -23.31 7.68 16.56
C SER A 19 -23.56 9.18 16.76
N THR A 20 -24.32 9.84 15.88
CA THR A 20 -24.74 11.23 16.06
C THR A 20 -26.14 11.25 16.67
N ILE A 21 -26.22 10.94 17.97
CA ILE A 21 -27.42 11.21 18.75
C ILE A 21 -27.49 12.74 18.90
N PRO A 22 -28.57 13.42 18.44
CA PRO A 22 -28.77 14.82 18.79
C PRO A 22 -29.05 14.85 20.29
N VAL A 23 -28.07 15.32 21.05
CA VAL A 23 -28.26 15.68 22.45
C VAL A 23 -29.33 16.77 22.43
N ILE A 24 -30.48 16.46 23.01
CA ILE A 24 -31.50 17.44 23.34
C ILE A 24 -30.86 18.31 24.42
N GLU A 25 -30.37 19.49 24.02
CA GLU A 25 -29.86 20.53 24.91
C GLU A 25 -31.05 21.07 25.72
N GLU A 26 -31.20 20.58 26.95
CA GLU A 26 -31.64 21.45 28.03
C GLU A 26 -30.39 21.99 28.72
N GLU A 27 -30.20 23.30 28.52
CA GLU A 27 -29.59 24.28 29.41
C GLU A 27 -28.94 23.75 30.70
N ASP A 28 -27.61 23.82 30.80
CA ASP A 28 -26.96 24.62 31.85
C ASP A 28 -25.48 24.81 31.49
N GLY A 29 -24.99 26.03 31.67
CA GLY A 29 -23.63 26.40 31.35
C GLY A 29 -22.64 25.85 32.37
N SER A 30 -21.48 25.42 31.89
CA SER A 30 -20.23 25.65 32.62
C SER A 30 -19.04 25.45 31.69
N GLU A 31 -18.23 26.49 31.63
CA GLU A 31 -16.90 26.52 31.05
C GLU A 31 -15.92 25.80 32.02
N ASP A 32 -14.73 25.50 31.50
CA ASP A 32 -13.47 25.19 32.22
C ASP A 32 -12.96 23.72 32.24
N ASP A 33 -11.84 23.58 31.53
CA ASP A 33 -10.56 22.93 31.85
C ASP A 33 -10.49 21.83 32.94
N GLY A 34 -9.72 20.78 32.68
CA GLY A 34 -9.24 19.91 33.78
C GLY A 34 -9.01 18.44 33.45
N ASP A 35 -7.75 18.13 33.12
CA ASP A 35 -7.09 16.83 33.16
C ASP A 35 -7.52 15.89 34.33
N SER A 36 -7.69 14.60 34.02
CA SER A 36 -7.43 13.53 35.00
C SER A 36 -7.03 12.20 34.32
N LYS A 37 -5.78 12.16 33.87
CA LYS A 37 -4.75 11.18 34.28
C LYS A 37 -5.24 9.75 34.65
N THR A 38 -4.92 8.77 33.80
CA THR A 38 -4.51 7.44 34.30
C THR A 38 -3.10 7.11 33.82
N GLN A 39 -2.27 6.85 34.82
CA GLN A 39 -0.83 6.66 34.81
C GLN A 39 -0.52 5.18 34.58
N PHE A 40 0.28 4.86 33.55
CA PHE A 40 1.06 3.62 33.53
C PHE A 40 2.45 3.90 32.97
N THR A 41 3.42 4.00 33.88
CA THR A 41 4.84 4.13 33.56
C THR A 41 5.41 2.74 33.25
N VAL A 42 5.88 2.54 32.03
CA VAL A 42 6.92 1.54 31.73
C VAL A 42 8.02 2.24 30.95
N THR A 43 9.15 2.37 31.63
CA THR A 43 10.43 2.81 31.07
C THR A 43 11.08 1.66 30.30
N VAL A 44 11.15 1.71 28.98
CA VAL A 44 12.27 1.12 28.22
C VAL A 44 12.46 1.83 26.87
N ARG A 45 13.68 2.36 26.69
CA ARG A 45 14.47 2.70 25.47
C ARG A 45 13.74 2.74 24.10
N PRO A 46 13.91 3.80 23.29
CA PRO A 46 13.51 3.77 21.88
C PRO A 46 14.60 3.01 21.11
N ASP A 47 14.34 1.76 20.77
CA ASP A 47 15.12 1.09 19.74
C ASP A 47 14.31 0.99 18.45
N LEU A 48 14.98 1.34 17.38
CA LEU A 48 14.44 1.74 16.09
C LEU A 48 14.07 0.50 15.29
N SER A 49 12.99 -0.20 15.66
CA SER A 49 12.47 -1.36 14.91
C SER A 49 11.70 -0.95 13.65
N VAL A 50 12.33 -0.15 12.77
CA VAL A 50 11.81 0.20 11.43
C VAL A 50 12.50 -0.62 10.33
N LEU A 51 13.41 -1.53 10.70
CA LEU A 51 14.10 -2.44 9.77
C LEU A 51 13.54 -3.88 9.81
N GLY A 52 12.26 -4.06 10.15
CA GLY A 52 11.61 -5.38 10.26
C GLY A 52 10.56 -5.70 9.19
N PHE A 53 10.29 -4.78 8.25
CA PHE A 53 9.24 -4.98 7.24
C PHE A 53 9.75 -5.53 5.89
N LEU A 54 11.04 -5.86 5.78
CA LEU A 54 11.64 -6.43 4.55
C LEU A 54 11.98 -7.92 4.67
N ASP A 55 11.77 -8.53 5.84
CA ASP A 55 12.28 -9.87 6.21
C ASP A 55 11.24 -11.01 6.06
N HIS A 56 10.24 -10.86 5.20
CA HIS A 56 9.20 -11.89 4.98
C HIS A 56 9.11 -12.35 3.52
N MET A 57 10.23 -12.38 2.82
CA MET A 57 10.34 -13.04 1.50
C MET A 57 11.30 -14.23 1.51
N GLU A 58 11.64 -14.75 2.70
CA GLU A 58 12.50 -15.92 2.84
C GLU A 58 11.84 -16.95 3.75
N GLU A 59 10.87 -17.68 3.19
CA GLU A 59 10.46 -18.98 3.74
C GLU A 59 10.10 -19.90 2.57
N GLU A 60 11.12 -20.58 2.05
CA GLU A 60 11.15 -22.04 1.89
C GLU A 60 12.40 -22.45 1.11
N VAL A 61 13.42 -22.95 1.83
CA VAL A 61 14.18 -24.17 1.55
C VAL A 61 15.39 -24.18 2.48
N ASP A 62 15.36 -25.09 3.45
CA ASP A 62 16.54 -25.55 4.18
C ASP A 62 17.44 -26.29 3.19
N GLY A 63 18.58 -25.70 2.87
CA GLY A 63 19.48 -26.21 1.86
C GLY A 63 20.79 -25.44 1.84
N PHE A 64 21.71 -25.81 2.72
CA PHE A 64 23.14 -25.51 2.72
C PHE A 64 23.66 -24.81 1.43
N ILE A 65 23.69 -23.47 1.44
CA ILE A 65 24.18 -22.68 0.29
C ILE A 65 25.70 -22.58 0.38
N SER A 66 26.37 -23.41 -0.43
CA SER A 66 27.78 -23.22 -0.79
C SER A 66 27.94 -21.89 -1.52
N PRO A 67 28.93 -21.04 -1.17
CA PRO A 67 29.13 -19.74 -1.80
C PRO A 67 29.75 -19.92 -3.20
N VAL A 68 28.91 -20.09 -4.23
CA VAL A 68 29.34 -19.81 -5.60
C VAL A 68 28.15 -19.34 -6.46
N ASP A 69 28.26 -18.08 -6.84
CA ASP A 69 27.70 -17.40 -8.02
C ASP A 69 26.37 -17.94 -8.60
N GLU A 70 25.24 -17.36 -8.21
CA GLU A 70 23.99 -17.48 -8.95
C GLU A 70 23.27 -16.12 -9.05
N LEU A 71 23.76 -15.29 -9.97
CA LEU A 71 23.07 -14.12 -10.48
C LEU A 71 21.76 -14.54 -11.15
N SER A 72 20.67 -14.61 -10.38
CA SER A 72 19.32 -14.62 -10.93
C SER A 72 18.97 -13.22 -11.46
N PRO A 73 18.80 -13.01 -12.79
CA PRO A 73 18.60 -11.67 -13.38
C PRO A 73 17.20 -11.08 -13.16
N SER A 74 16.29 -11.82 -12.52
CA SER A 74 14.88 -11.44 -12.42
C SER A 74 14.54 -10.62 -11.18
N LYS A 75 15.31 -10.72 -10.09
CA LYS A 75 15.01 -10.03 -8.83
C LYS A 75 15.81 -8.73 -8.67
N ASN A 76 17.03 -8.69 -9.22
CA ASN A 76 17.90 -7.52 -9.16
C ASN A 76 17.51 -6.40 -10.16
N THR A 77 16.74 -6.71 -11.21
CA THR A 77 16.45 -5.76 -12.30
C THR A 77 15.53 -4.64 -11.85
N THR A 78 14.57 -4.92 -10.97
CA THR A 78 13.69 -3.92 -10.37
C THR A 78 14.45 -3.06 -9.35
N ASP A 79 15.27 -3.66 -8.48
CA ASP A 79 16.11 -2.92 -7.53
C ASP A 79 17.14 -2.04 -8.24
N MET A 80 17.72 -2.52 -9.34
CA MET A 80 18.64 -1.76 -10.20
C MET A 80 17.93 -0.61 -10.94
N ARG A 81 16.66 -0.79 -11.34
CA ARG A 81 15.84 0.30 -11.93
C ARG A 81 15.46 1.38 -10.92
N LEU A 82 15.23 1.03 -9.66
CA LEU A 82 14.88 2.01 -8.61
C LEU A 82 16.11 2.80 -8.14
N SER A 83 17.28 2.17 -8.08
CA SER A 83 18.52 2.83 -7.65
C SER A 83 19.01 3.91 -8.64
N ASN A 84 18.63 3.84 -9.93
CA ASN A 84 18.89 4.89 -10.91
C ASN A 84 18.01 6.16 -10.75
N LEU A 85 16.92 6.11 -9.96
CA LEU A 85 16.00 7.25 -9.81
C LEU A 85 16.64 8.45 -9.12
N HIS A 86 17.60 8.22 -8.21
CA HIS A 86 18.25 9.30 -7.48
C HIS A 86 19.08 10.22 -8.39
N SER A 87 19.69 9.65 -9.44
CA SER A 87 20.55 10.36 -10.39
C SER A 87 19.80 10.96 -11.58
N ALA A 88 18.56 10.54 -11.82
CA ALA A 88 17.74 11.04 -12.93
C ALA A 88 17.49 12.56 -12.81
N THR A 89 17.44 13.28 -13.93
CA THR A 89 17.10 14.72 -13.96
C THR A 89 15.62 14.97 -13.61
N THR A 90 15.25 16.22 -13.30
CA THR A 90 13.85 16.56 -12.96
C THR A 90 12.88 16.26 -14.09
N ARG A 91 13.29 16.48 -15.33
CA ARG A 91 12.48 16.17 -16.51
C ARG A 91 12.24 14.66 -16.62
N GLU A 92 13.30 13.86 -16.47
CA GLU A 92 13.22 12.39 -16.52
C GLU A 92 12.35 11.83 -15.39
N LEU A 93 12.43 12.40 -14.18
CA LEU A 93 11.54 12.00 -13.08
C LEU A 93 10.06 12.26 -13.39
N LEU A 94 9.73 13.38 -14.02
CA LEU A 94 8.35 13.69 -14.42
C LEU A 94 7.85 12.75 -15.53
N GLU A 95 8.71 12.44 -16.49
CA GLU A 95 8.41 11.48 -17.56
C GLU A 95 8.15 10.08 -16.98
N GLN A 96 9.04 9.60 -16.10
CA GLN A 96 8.86 8.33 -15.40
C GLN A 96 7.65 8.31 -14.48
N LEU A 97 7.28 9.45 -13.87
CA LEU A 97 6.05 9.56 -13.08
C LEU A 97 4.81 9.36 -13.96
N GLN A 98 4.80 9.97 -15.15
CA GLN A 98 3.71 9.82 -16.10
C GLN A 98 3.62 8.38 -16.63
N GLU A 99 4.74 7.80 -17.06
CA GLU A 99 4.83 6.39 -17.49
C GLU A 99 4.30 5.46 -16.39
N THR A 100 4.77 5.64 -15.15
CA THR A 100 4.36 4.79 -14.03
C THR A 100 2.86 4.96 -13.70
N ARG A 101 2.26 6.14 -13.95
CA ARG A 101 0.80 6.34 -13.83
C ARG A 101 0.02 5.58 -14.89
N GLU A 102 0.52 5.58 -16.13
CA GLU A 102 -0.08 4.84 -17.24
C GLU A 102 0.04 3.34 -17.02
N ASP A 103 1.19 2.86 -16.57
CA ASP A 103 1.41 1.47 -16.17
C ASP A 103 0.44 1.04 -15.08
N LYS A 104 0.27 1.85 -14.03
CA LYS A 104 -0.73 1.59 -12.98
C LYS A 104 -2.14 1.48 -13.53
N LYS A 105 -2.49 2.31 -14.52
CA LYS A 105 -3.80 2.27 -15.18
C LYS A 105 -3.96 0.99 -16.01
N ARG A 106 -2.92 0.60 -16.77
CA ARG A 106 -2.89 -0.62 -17.58
C ARG A 106 -3.05 -1.87 -16.69
N ILE A 107 -2.27 -1.99 -15.62
CA ILE A 107 -2.36 -3.14 -14.72
C ILE A 107 -3.72 -3.20 -14.03
N ARG A 108 -4.27 -2.07 -13.57
CA ARG A 108 -5.63 -2.04 -13.02
C ARG A 108 -6.69 -2.52 -14.00
N LYS A 109 -6.55 -2.18 -15.28
CA LYS A 109 -7.46 -2.65 -16.32
C LYS A 109 -7.31 -4.15 -16.53
N ASN A 110 -6.09 -4.66 -16.64
CA ASN A 110 -5.81 -6.09 -16.81
C ASN A 110 -6.38 -6.91 -15.62
N LEU A 111 -6.07 -6.51 -14.38
CA LEU A 111 -6.59 -7.18 -13.18
C LEU A 111 -8.12 -7.25 -13.19
N LYS A 112 -8.78 -6.15 -13.57
CA LYS A 112 -10.25 -6.10 -13.68
C LYS A 112 -10.79 -6.98 -14.80
N GLU A 113 -10.16 -6.96 -15.98
CA GLU A 113 -10.55 -7.81 -17.11
C GLU A 113 -10.43 -9.30 -16.77
N PHE A 114 -9.40 -9.69 -16.02
CA PHE A 114 -9.27 -11.06 -15.53
C PHE A 114 -10.40 -11.42 -14.58
N GLU A 115 -10.70 -10.58 -13.57
CA GLU A 115 -11.79 -10.83 -12.62
C GLU A 115 -13.15 -10.93 -13.32
N GLU A 116 -13.41 -10.07 -14.31
CA GLU A 116 -14.63 -10.09 -15.11
C GLU A 116 -14.73 -11.35 -15.99
N GLN A 117 -13.64 -11.74 -16.64
CA GLN A 117 -13.59 -12.97 -17.44
C GLN A 117 -13.79 -14.21 -16.57
N PHE A 118 -13.11 -14.26 -15.42
CA PHE A 118 -13.24 -15.35 -14.46
C PHE A 118 -14.68 -15.46 -13.94
N PHE A 119 -15.29 -14.33 -13.57
CA PHE A 119 -16.68 -14.30 -13.13
C PHE A 119 -17.65 -14.76 -14.22
N ARG A 120 -17.44 -14.33 -15.47
CA ARG A 120 -18.27 -14.75 -16.61
C ARG A 120 -18.17 -16.24 -16.93
N GLN A 121 -16.98 -16.83 -16.78
CA GLN A 121 -16.74 -18.24 -17.10
C GLN A 121 -17.17 -19.17 -15.96
N ASN A 122 -16.83 -18.81 -14.72
CA ASN A 122 -16.99 -19.69 -13.56
C ASN A 122 -18.24 -19.37 -12.72
N GLY A 123 -18.90 -18.24 -12.97
CA GLY A 123 -20.07 -17.78 -12.20
C GLY A 123 -19.76 -17.43 -10.74
N ARG A 124 -18.48 -17.38 -10.36
CA ARG A 124 -18.00 -17.06 -9.01
C ARG A 124 -16.83 -16.08 -9.06
N ASN A 125 -16.55 -15.40 -7.96
CA ASN A 125 -15.38 -14.51 -7.85
C ASN A 125 -14.07 -15.32 -7.70
N VAL A 126 -12.96 -14.69 -8.09
CA VAL A 126 -11.59 -15.22 -7.97
C VAL A 126 -11.26 -15.49 -6.50
N GLN A 127 -10.93 -16.74 -6.15
CA GLN A 127 -10.45 -17.13 -4.82
C GLN A 127 -8.92 -17.08 -4.75
N LYS A 128 -8.33 -17.40 -3.58
CA LYS A 128 -6.87 -17.23 -3.39
C LYS A 128 -6.07 -18.18 -4.29
N GLU A 129 -6.60 -19.36 -4.51
CA GLU A 129 -6.04 -20.44 -5.32
C GLU A 129 -6.04 -20.04 -6.81
N ASP A 130 -7.08 -19.31 -7.23
CA ASP A 130 -7.24 -18.83 -8.61
C ASP A 130 -6.40 -17.56 -8.90
N ARG A 131 -5.69 -17.00 -7.91
CA ARG A 131 -4.83 -15.81 -8.10
C ARG A 131 -3.46 -16.15 -8.70
N SER A 132 -3.05 -17.41 -8.66
CA SER A 132 -1.73 -17.83 -9.18
C SER A 132 -1.47 -17.38 -10.63
N PRO A 133 -2.43 -17.49 -11.57
CA PRO A 133 -2.25 -17.00 -12.93
C PRO A 133 -2.06 -15.48 -13.04
N LEU A 134 -2.45 -14.72 -12.00
CA LEU A 134 -2.39 -13.25 -11.96
C LEU A 134 -1.28 -12.74 -11.03
N ALA A 135 -0.42 -13.63 -10.55
CA ALA A 135 0.61 -13.30 -9.56
C ALA A 135 1.59 -12.25 -10.09
N VAL A 136 1.92 -12.31 -11.39
CA VAL A 136 2.83 -11.36 -12.05
C VAL A 136 2.23 -9.96 -12.04
N GLU A 137 1.01 -9.79 -12.52
CA GLU A 137 0.31 -8.51 -12.58
C GLU A 137 0.07 -7.92 -11.18
N TYR A 138 -0.22 -8.77 -10.19
CA TYR A 138 -0.36 -8.33 -8.81
C TYR A 138 0.97 -7.84 -8.23
N ASN A 139 2.06 -8.55 -8.48
CA ASN A 139 3.40 -8.13 -8.07
C ASN A 139 3.81 -6.83 -8.76
N GLU A 140 3.59 -6.72 -10.08
CA GLU A 140 3.82 -5.50 -10.84
C GLU A 140 3.01 -4.32 -10.28
N TYR A 141 1.73 -4.52 -9.96
CA TYR A 141 0.92 -3.47 -9.34
C TYR A 141 1.52 -2.96 -8.02
N LYS A 142 2.01 -3.86 -7.17
CA LYS A 142 2.68 -3.51 -5.91
C LYS A 142 3.97 -2.72 -6.17
N HIS A 143 4.79 -3.16 -7.11
CA HIS A 143 6.04 -2.48 -7.48
C HIS A 143 5.79 -1.10 -8.09
N ILE A 144 4.83 -0.98 -9.01
CA ILE A 144 4.42 0.29 -9.63
C ILE A 144 3.89 1.25 -8.55
N LYS A 145 3.12 0.76 -7.57
CA LYS A 145 2.63 1.57 -6.47
C LYS A 145 3.79 2.10 -5.60
N ALA A 146 4.79 1.28 -5.31
CA ALA A 146 6.00 1.72 -4.60
C ALA A 146 6.81 2.75 -5.41
N LYS A 147 7.04 2.47 -6.71
CA LYS A 147 7.74 3.37 -7.63
C LYS A 147 7.06 4.74 -7.73
N LEU A 148 5.72 4.79 -7.81
CA LEU A 148 4.97 6.06 -7.80
C LEU A 148 5.24 6.87 -6.54
N ARG A 149 5.19 6.23 -5.37
CA ARG A 149 5.47 6.93 -4.11
C ARG A 149 6.88 7.48 -4.07
N LEU A 150 7.86 6.69 -4.50
CA LEU A 150 9.24 7.13 -4.57
C LEU A 150 9.43 8.33 -5.52
N LEU A 151 8.85 8.27 -6.73
CA LEU A 151 8.90 9.37 -7.69
C LEU A 151 8.23 10.64 -7.14
N GLU A 152 7.04 10.52 -6.53
CA GLU A 152 6.34 11.63 -5.88
C GLU A 152 7.25 12.30 -4.82
N VAL A 153 7.87 11.50 -3.95
CA VAL A 153 8.78 12.00 -2.89
C VAL A 153 10.02 12.67 -3.47
N LEU A 154 10.67 12.07 -4.47
CA LEU A 154 11.87 12.63 -5.10
C LEU A 154 11.60 13.97 -5.76
N ILE A 155 10.45 14.11 -6.43
CA ILE A 155 10.03 15.37 -7.05
C ILE A 155 9.74 16.42 -5.96
N SER A 156 8.95 16.07 -4.94
CA SER A 156 8.66 16.99 -3.83
C SER A 156 9.92 17.51 -3.14
N LYS A 157 10.92 16.65 -2.93
CA LYS A 157 12.21 17.04 -2.34
C LYS A 157 12.95 18.05 -3.21
N ARG A 158 12.98 17.86 -4.53
CA ARG A 158 13.67 18.77 -5.46
C ARG A 158 12.97 20.11 -5.61
N ASP A 159 11.65 20.11 -5.59
CA ASP A 159 10.89 21.36 -5.64
C ASP A 159 11.07 22.15 -4.35
N SER A 160 11.13 21.50 -3.17
CA SER A 160 11.47 22.20 -1.92
C SER A 160 12.87 22.83 -1.92
N THR A 161 13.86 22.23 -2.58
CA THR A 161 15.21 22.79 -2.68
C THR A 161 15.29 24.02 -3.60
N LYS A 162 14.35 24.19 -4.55
CA LYS A 162 14.32 25.38 -5.43
C LYS A 162 13.73 26.63 -4.75
N PHE A 163 13.03 26.46 -3.63
CA PHE A 163 12.40 27.56 -2.88
C PHE A 163 13.23 28.02 -1.67
N ILE A 164 14.48 27.57 -1.55
CA ILE A 164 15.48 28.01 -0.56
C ILE A 164 16.59 28.73 -1.33
#